data_AF-A0A822F0V1-F1
#
_entry.id   AF-A0A822F0V1-F1
#
_cell.length_a   1.000
_cell.length_b   1.000
_cell.length_c   1.000
_cell.angle_alpha   90.00
_cell.angle_beta   90.00
_cell.angle_gamma   90.00
#
_symmetry.space_group_name_H-M   'P 1'
#
loop_
_entity.id
_entity.type
_entity.pdbx_description
1 polymer ?
#
loop_
_entity_poly.entity_id
_entity_poly.type
_entity_poly.pdbx_seq_one_letter_code
_entity_poly.pdbx_strand_id
1 'polypeptide(L)'
;MSALLHQSNDIVVGAWFKMGVGGNYINDSNVNGILNTNFSAAAIFRASSLINVTYLNLLLIDDPKDYRQLNDSRNGTVVSSVIVANLWYKNNESERTNRSLYFKKNNHSVENTSNNNFVCVYYDTNTSSWDETGCTKPHYNTTFDRYECSCNHS
;
A
#
# COMPACT_ATOMS: atom_id res chain seq x y z
N MET A 1 11.79 -3.98 -3.62
CA MET A 1 12.03 -5.44 -3.66
C MET A 1 11.33 -5.95 -4.91
N SER A 2 11.99 -6.69 -5.79
CA SER A 2 11.32 -7.31 -6.96
C SER A 2 11.00 -8.76 -6.61
N ALA A 3 9.76 -9.19 -6.80
CA ALA A 3 9.32 -10.55 -6.50
C ALA A 3 8.71 -11.18 -7.76
N LEU A 4 9.14 -12.40 -8.08
CA LEU A 4 8.50 -13.24 -9.09
C LEU A 4 7.18 -13.77 -8.53
N LEU A 5 6.11 -13.68 -9.32
CA LEU A 5 4.75 -14.05 -8.88
C LEU A 5 4.58 -15.52 -8.51
N HIS A 6 5.46 -16.39 -9.01
CA HIS A 6 5.51 -17.81 -8.67
C HIS A 6 6.89 -18.15 -8.10
N GLN A 7 7.02 -18.11 -6.78
CA GLN A 7 8.08 -18.81 -6.06
C GLN A 7 7.40 -19.94 -5.28
N SER A 8 7.51 -21.18 -5.77
CA SER A 8 6.68 -22.34 -5.37
C SER A 8 5.20 -22.18 -5.74
N ASN A 9 4.32 -23.15 -5.49
CA ASN A 9 2.90 -23.11 -5.91
C ASN A 9 2.08 -21.93 -5.36
N ASP A 10 2.70 -21.07 -4.56
CA ASP A 10 2.09 -19.92 -3.91
C ASP A 10 2.15 -18.68 -4.82
N ILE A 11 1.09 -17.88 -4.81
CA ILE A 11 1.00 -16.63 -5.56
C ILE A 11 1.52 -15.50 -4.66
N VAL A 12 2.52 -14.75 -5.12
CA VAL A 12 2.94 -13.52 -4.42
C VAL A 12 1.85 -12.47 -4.56
N VAL A 13 1.22 -12.12 -3.44
CA VAL A 13 0.11 -11.16 -3.39
C VAL A 13 0.52 -9.80 -2.84
N GLY A 14 1.75 -9.63 -2.35
CA GLY A 14 2.10 -8.37 -1.71
C GLY A 14 3.49 -8.31 -1.12
N ALA A 15 3.70 -7.27 -0.32
CA ALA A 15 4.90 -7.10 0.47
C ALA A 15 4.58 -6.31 1.74
N TRP A 16 5.38 -6.53 2.78
CA TRP A 16 5.31 -5.80 4.03
C TRP A 16 6.71 -5.44 4.51
N PHE A 17 6.81 -4.44 5.39
CA PHE A 17 8.04 -4.19 6.13
C PHE A 17 7.74 -3.63 7.53
N LYS A 18 8.76 -3.72 8.40
CA LYS A 18 8.82 -3.06 9.69
C LYS A 18 9.99 -2.07 9.71
N MET A 19 9.71 -0.84 10.14
CA MET A 19 10.67 0.25 10.26
C MET A 19 11.93 -0.19 11.00
N GLY A 20 13.10 0.11 10.43
CA GLY A 20 14.40 -0.23 11.01
C GLY A 20 14.76 -1.72 11.03
N VAL A 21 13.88 -2.60 10.55
CA VAL A 21 14.11 -4.07 10.52
C VAL A 21 14.22 -4.59 9.10
N GLY A 22 13.34 -4.13 8.20
CA GLY A 22 13.21 -4.66 6.84
C GLY A 22 11.88 -5.38 6.64
N GLY A 23 11.77 -6.13 5.54
CA GLY A 23 10.50 -6.67 5.09
C GLY A 23 10.65 -7.90 4.20
N ASN A 24 9.51 -8.47 3.81
CA ASN A 24 9.46 -9.63 2.93
C ASN A 24 8.20 -9.60 2.05
N TYR A 25 8.14 -10.49 1.06
CA TYR A 25 6.94 -10.69 0.25
C TYR A 25 5.82 -11.38 1.07
N ILE A 26 4.59 -11.16 0.61
CA ILE A 26 3.38 -11.83 1.10
C ILE A 26 2.90 -12.73 -0.01
N ASN A 27 2.57 -13.98 0.32
CA ASN A 27 1.91 -14.91 -0.58
C ASN A 27 0.57 -15.35 0.01
N ASP A 28 -0.23 -16.03 -0.81
CA ASP A 28 -1.54 -16.54 -0.41
C ASP A 28 -1.49 -17.53 0.77
N SER A 29 -0.39 -18.25 0.96
CA SER A 29 -0.21 -19.17 2.09
C SER A 29 0.12 -18.45 3.41
N ASN A 30 0.81 -17.31 3.39
CA ASN A 30 1.26 -16.60 4.60
C ASN A 30 0.44 -15.36 4.98
N VAL A 31 -0.46 -14.89 4.10
CA VAL A 31 -1.17 -13.60 4.27
C VAL A 31 -1.87 -13.45 5.62
N ASN A 32 -2.58 -14.48 6.07
CA ASN A 32 -3.29 -14.46 7.35
C ASN A 32 -2.32 -14.41 8.54
N GLY A 33 -1.17 -15.08 8.42
CA GLY A 33 -0.11 -15.01 9.42
C GLY A 33 0.44 -13.59 9.54
N ILE A 34 0.81 -12.99 8.40
CA ILE A 34 1.38 -11.64 8.36
C ILE A 34 0.39 -10.57 8.86
N LEU A 35 -0.89 -10.64 8.47
CA LEU A 35 -1.90 -9.66 8.88
C LEU A 35 -2.08 -9.58 10.41
N ASN A 36 -1.76 -10.65 11.12
CA ASN A 36 -1.80 -10.75 12.58
C ASN A 36 -0.47 -10.39 13.27
N THR A 37 0.50 -9.83 12.55
CA THR A 37 1.77 -9.37 13.11
C THR A 37 1.86 -7.85 13.16
N ASN A 38 2.81 -7.36 13.96
CA ASN A 38 3.13 -5.95 14.06
C ASN A 38 4.15 -5.54 12.96
N PHE A 39 3.66 -4.93 11.89
CA PHE A 39 4.45 -4.35 10.80
C PHE A 39 4.15 -2.85 10.63
N SER A 40 5.01 -2.16 9.88
CA SER A 40 4.92 -0.71 9.66
C SER A 40 4.11 -0.35 8.43
N ALA A 41 4.32 -1.06 7.32
CA ALA A 41 3.41 -0.96 6.18
C ALA A 41 3.30 -2.28 5.42
N ALA A 42 2.19 -2.45 4.72
CA ALA A 42 1.98 -3.55 3.79
C ALA A 42 1.06 -3.14 2.63
N ALA A 43 1.30 -3.73 1.47
CA ALA A 43 0.40 -3.72 0.32
C ALA A 43 0.04 -5.17 0.00
N ILE A 44 -1.25 -5.46 -0.13
CA ILE A 44 -1.77 -6.79 -0.43
C ILE A 44 -2.79 -6.66 -1.56
N PHE A 45 -2.52 -7.32 -2.67
CA PHE A 45 -3.41 -7.44 -3.81
C PHE A 45 -4.28 -8.68 -3.66
N ARG A 46 -5.54 -8.58 -4.05
CA ARG A 46 -6.41 -9.76 -4.06
C ARG A 46 -5.89 -10.76 -5.08
N ALA A 47 -5.66 -12.01 -4.68
CA ALA A 47 -5.11 -13.05 -5.56
C ALA A 47 -5.92 -13.20 -6.87
N SER A 48 -7.26 -13.11 -6.79
CA SER A 48 -8.13 -13.17 -7.96
C SER A 48 -7.96 -12.01 -8.95
N SER A 49 -7.35 -10.89 -8.53
CA SER A 49 -7.01 -9.76 -9.41
C SER A 49 -5.61 -9.87 -10.03
N LEU A 50 -4.87 -10.97 -9.75
CA LEU A 50 -3.53 -11.21 -10.26
C LEU A 50 -3.46 -12.29 -11.35
N ILE A 51 -4.61 -12.83 -11.79
CA ILE A 51 -4.70 -14.00 -12.69
C ILE A 51 -3.91 -13.80 -14.01
N ASN A 52 -3.91 -12.58 -14.54
CA ASN A 52 -3.23 -12.23 -15.80
C ASN A 52 -1.93 -11.43 -15.60
N VAL A 53 -1.47 -11.29 -14.35
CA VAL A 53 -0.26 -10.56 -14.01
C VAL A 53 0.94 -11.51 -14.11
N THR A 54 1.96 -11.10 -14.85
CA THR A 54 3.23 -11.83 -14.99
C THR A 54 4.27 -11.35 -13.99
N TYR A 55 4.28 -10.05 -13.68
CA TYR A 55 5.18 -9.45 -12.69
C TYR A 55 4.45 -8.48 -11.76
N LEU A 56 4.71 -8.60 -10.46
CA LEU A 56 4.32 -7.64 -9.43
C LEU A 56 5.59 -7.06 -8.81
N ASN A 57 5.85 -5.78 -9.08
CA ASN A 57 6.95 -5.06 -8.47
C ASN A 57 6.41 -4.12 -7.39
N LEU A 58 6.96 -4.23 -6.18
CA LEU A 58 6.59 -3.39 -5.05
C LEU A 58 7.80 -2.69 -4.44
N LEU A 59 7.68 -1.38 -4.32
CA LEU A 59 8.61 -0.54 -3.57
C LEU A 59 7.83 0.13 -2.44
N LEU A 60 8.24 -0.16 -1.20
CA LEU A 60 7.69 0.45 0.00
C LEU A 60 8.73 1.45 0.51
N ILE A 61 8.35 2.72 0.56
CA ILE A 61 9.18 3.85 0.97
C ILE A 61 8.72 4.27 2.36
N ASP A 62 9.53 3.96 3.36
CA ASP A 62 9.17 4.11 4.77
C ASP A 62 8.89 5.57 5.18
N ASP A 63 9.90 6.44 4.99
CA ASP A 63 9.83 7.86 5.28
C ASP A 63 10.09 8.67 4.01
N PRO A 64 9.03 8.94 3.20
CA PRO A 64 9.15 9.62 1.92
C PRO A 64 9.30 11.14 2.13
N LYS A 65 10.45 11.58 2.68
CA LYS A 65 10.71 12.98 3.06
C LYS A 65 10.43 13.98 1.93
N ASP A 66 10.82 13.64 0.72
CA ASP A 66 10.66 14.48 -0.46
C ASP A 66 9.20 14.57 -0.95
N TYR A 67 8.33 13.68 -0.47
CA TYR A 67 6.90 13.62 -0.82
C TYR A 67 5.99 14.01 0.35
N ARG A 68 6.54 14.55 1.45
CA ARG A 68 5.75 14.89 2.64
C ARG A 68 4.72 15.96 2.36
N GLN A 69 5.01 16.94 1.51
CA GLN A 69 4.06 17.98 1.15
C GLN A 69 3.37 17.59 -0.16
N LEU A 70 2.04 17.52 -0.13
CA LEU A 70 1.26 17.34 -1.34
C LEU A 70 1.16 18.71 -2.03
N ASN A 71 1.75 18.85 -3.21
CA ASN A 71 1.60 20.03 -4.06
C ASN A 71 0.25 19.99 -4.79
N ASP A 72 -0.86 19.90 -4.05
CA ASP A 72 -2.22 19.93 -4.59
C ASP A 72 -3.14 20.85 -3.77
N SER A 73 -4.40 20.97 -4.18
CA SER A 73 -5.39 21.85 -3.54
C SER A 73 -5.75 21.46 -2.11
N ARG A 74 -5.34 20.28 -1.62
CA ARG A 74 -5.64 19.81 -0.26
C ARG A 74 -4.69 20.39 0.78
N ASN A 75 -3.53 20.91 0.37
CA ASN A 75 -2.44 21.30 1.29
C ASN A 75 -2.15 20.18 2.33
N GLY A 76 -2.29 18.92 1.89
CA GLY A 76 -2.16 17.76 2.77
C GLY A 76 -0.69 17.40 3.02
N THR A 77 -0.45 16.68 4.11
CA THR A 77 0.87 16.11 4.41
C THR A 77 0.81 14.58 4.39
N VAL A 78 1.77 13.94 3.73
CA VAL A 78 1.95 12.48 3.79
C VAL A 78 2.46 12.11 5.18
N VAL A 79 1.67 11.31 5.88
CA VAL A 79 1.93 10.87 7.26
C VAL A 79 2.24 9.38 7.38
N SER A 80 2.38 8.69 6.25
CA SER A 80 2.62 7.25 6.17
C SER A 80 3.77 6.94 5.22
N SER A 81 4.15 5.67 5.14
CA SER A 81 4.93 5.16 4.03
C SER A 81 4.20 5.34 2.69
N VAL A 82 4.97 5.45 1.61
CA VAL A 82 4.47 5.45 0.22
C VAL A 82 4.72 4.09 -0.41
N ILE A 83 3.73 3.59 -1.13
CA ILE A 83 3.81 2.31 -1.85
C ILE A 83 3.76 2.61 -3.33
N VAL A 84 4.79 2.17 -4.04
CA VAL A 84 4.82 2.17 -5.51
C VAL A 84 4.62 0.74 -5.97
N ALA A 85 3.56 0.52 -6.73
CA ALA A 85 3.22 -0.76 -7.32
C ALA A 85 3.27 -0.67 -8.84
N ASN A 86 3.87 -1.68 -9.46
CA ASN A 86 3.85 -1.84 -10.90
C ASN A 86 3.45 -3.28 -11.24
N LEU A 87 2.34 -3.42 -11.96
CA LEU A 87 1.79 -4.70 -12.41
C LEU A 87 1.99 -4.83 -13.92
N TRP A 88 2.58 -5.94 -14.35
CA TRP A 88 2.80 -6.23 -15.76
C TRP A 88 1.90 -7.38 -16.23
N TYR A 89 0.96 -7.10 -17.13
CA TYR A 89 -0.05 -8.05 -17.59
C TYR A 89 0.40 -8.78 -18.86
N LYS A 90 0.08 -10.07 -18.97
CA LYS A 90 0.48 -10.93 -20.10
C LYS A 90 -0.04 -10.43 -21.46
N ASN A 91 -1.18 -9.74 -21.49
CA ASN A 91 -1.87 -9.28 -22.71
C ASN A 91 -2.15 -7.76 -22.73
N ASN A 92 -1.50 -6.96 -21.88
CA ASN A 92 -1.77 -5.52 -21.71
C ASN A 92 -3.22 -5.14 -21.32
N GLU A 93 -4.10 -6.10 -21.06
CA GLU A 93 -5.41 -5.83 -20.48
C GLU A 93 -5.26 -5.57 -18.99
N SER A 94 -5.36 -4.29 -18.62
CA SER A 94 -5.43 -3.86 -17.22
C SER A 94 -6.81 -4.22 -16.68
N GLU A 95 -6.84 -5.09 -15.67
CA GLU A 95 -8.05 -5.35 -14.90
C GLU A 95 -8.06 -4.52 -13.62
N ARG A 96 -9.28 -4.27 -13.09
CA ARG A 96 -9.44 -3.62 -11.79
C ARG A 96 -8.75 -4.46 -10.71
N THR A 97 -7.67 -3.92 -10.17
CA THR A 97 -6.94 -4.55 -9.08
C THR A 97 -7.49 -4.08 -7.75
N ASN A 98 -7.88 -5.02 -6.88
CA ASN A 98 -8.26 -4.67 -5.51
C ASN A 98 -7.05 -4.82 -4.63
N ARG A 99 -6.67 -3.74 -3.95
CA ARG A 99 -5.52 -3.71 -3.04
C ARG A 99 -5.93 -3.23 -1.66
N SER A 100 -5.49 -3.95 -0.64
CA SER A 100 -5.55 -3.55 0.76
C SER A 100 -4.20 -2.96 1.15
N LEU A 101 -4.24 -1.81 1.81
CA LEU A 101 -3.08 -1.05 2.23
C LEU A 101 -3.13 -0.87 3.74
N TYR A 102 -1.97 -1.01 4.37
CA TYR A 102 -1.82 -0.99 5.82
C TYR A 102 -0.63 -0.10 6.18
N PHE A 103 -0.80 0.83 7.12
CA PHE A 103 0.24 1.79 7.47
C PHE A 103 0.22 2.20 8.93
N LYS A 104 1.40 2.32 9.53
CA LYS A 104 1.60 3.09 10.75
C LYS A 104 1.84 4.56 10.41
N LYS A 105 1.36 5.45 11.27
CA LYS A 105 1.68 6.88 11.18
C LYS A 105 3.18 7.05 11.43
N ASN A 106 3.86 7.82 10.59
CA ASN A 106 5.27 8.12 10.77
C ASN A 106 5.44 9.08 11.96
N ASN A 107 6.30 8.74 12.92
CA ASN A 107 6.51 9.52 14.16
C ASN A 107 6.98 10.97 13.94
N HIS A 108 7.43 11.31 12.72
CA HIS A 108 7.83 12.66 12.34
C HIS A 108 6.67 13.57 11.92
N SER A 109 5.43 13.07 11.89
CA SER A 109 4.26 13.92 11.66
C SER A 109 3.89 14.62 12.97
N VAL A 110 4.57 15.75 13.19
CA VAL A 110 4.48 16.65 14.34
C VAL A 110 3.13 17.37 14.35
N GLU A 111 2.00 16.68 14.46
CA GLU A 111 0.75 17.32 14.89
C GLU A 111 -0.06 16.39 15.80
N ASN A 112 -0.16 16.83 17.06
CA ASN A 112 -1.09 16.40 18.10
C ASN A 112 -2.51 16.89 17.75
N THR A 113 -3.05 16.40 16.65
CA THR A 113 -4.41 16.71 16.23
C THR A 113 -5.25 15.47 16.49
N SER A 114 -5.98 15.51 17.61
CA SER A 114 -6.97 14.51 18.03
C SER A 114 -8.16 14.38 17.05
N ASN A 115 -8.17 15.12 15.94
CA ASN A 115 -9.16 15.11 14.86
C ASN A 115 -8.47 15.02 13.48
N ASN A 116 -7.59 14.04 13.28
CA ASN A 116 -6.99 13.86 11.96
C ASN A 116 -7.99 13.22 10.98
N ASN A 117 -8.45 14.00 10.00
CA ASN A 117 -9.22 13.51 8.86
C ASN A 117 -8.26 12.86 7.85
N PHE A 118 -7.78 11.66 8.17
CA PHE A 118 -6.93 10.90 7.27
C PHE A 118 -7.72 10.38 6.08
N VAL A 119 -7.09 10.39 4.91
CA VAL A 119 -7.62 9.87 3.66
C VAL A 119 -6.60 8.95 3.02
N CYS A 120 -7.05 7.88 2.36
CA CYS A 120 -6.19 7.07 1.52
C CYS A 120 -6.23 7.60 0.10
N VAL A 121 -5.04 7.86 -0.44
CA VAL A 121 -4.86 8.45 -1.76
C VAL A 121 -3.98 7.57 -2.64
N TYR A 122 -4.14 7.73 -3.93
CA TYR A 122 -3.23 7.24 -4.95
C TYR A 122 -2.78 8.39 -5.83
N TYR A 123 -1.68 8.22 -6.55
CA TYR A 123 -1.23 9.22 -7.51
C TYR A 123 -1.82 8.90 -8.88
N ASP A 124 -2.75 9.73 -9.35
CA ASP A 124 -3.33 9.62 -10.69
C ASP A 124 -2.38 10.25 -11.71
N THR A 125 -1.84 9.42 -12.60
CA THR A 125 -0.89 9.86 -13.63
C THR A 125 -1.55 10.63 -14.77
N ASN A 126 -2.87 10.51 -14.96
CA ASN A 126 -3.60 11.25 -16.00
C ASN A 126 -3.76 12.72 -15.62
N THR A 127 -4.06 12.98 -14.34
CA THR A 127 -4.21 14.34 -13.80
C THR A 127 -2.94 14.86 -13.13
N SER A 128 -1.93 14.00 -12.94
CA SER A 128 -0.70 14.31 -12.20
C SER A 128 -0.98 14.85 -10.80
N SER A 129 -1.95 14.25 -10.12
CA SER A 129 -2.40 14.66 -8.80
C SER A 129 -2.70 13.46 -7.93
N TRP A 130 -2.68 13.65 -6.61
CA TRP A 130 -3.23 12.64 -5.72
C TRP A 130 -4.75 12.57 -5.91
N ASP A 131 -5.38 11.44 -5.63
CA ASP A 131 -6.83 11.25 -5.72
C ASP A 131 -7.29 10.19 -4.71
N GLU A 132 -8.53 10.27 -4.26
CA GLU A 132 -9.16 9.39 -3.25
C GLU A 132 -10.18 8.43 -3.88
N THR A 133 -10.50 8.63 -5.16
CA THR A 133 -11.56 7.94 -5.90
C THR A 133 -11.28 6.44 -5.93
N GLY A 134 -12.26 5.66 -5.50
CA GLY A 134 -12.12 4.21 -5.46
C GLY A 134 -11.30 3.68 -4.27
N CYS A 135 -10.80 4.56 -3.39
CA CYS A 135 -10.22 4.20 -2.10
C CYS A 135 -11.22 4.40 -0.95
N THR A 136 -11.19 3.50 0.05
CA THR A 136 -11.97 3.67 1.27
C THR A 136 -11.27 4.62 2.23
N LYS A 137 -12.04 5.27 3.12
CA LYS A 137 -11.45 5.98 4.26
C LYS A 137 -10.62 5.01 5.11
N PRO A 138 -9.49 5.46 5.67
CA PRO A 138 -8.65 4.62 6.52
C PRO A 138 -9.37 4.29 7.84
N HIS A 139 -9.43 3.01 8.15
CA HIS A 139 -9.90 2.48 9.42
C HIS A 139 -8.72 2.27 10.36
N TYR A 140 -8.77 2.83 11.57
CA TYR A 140 -7.73 2.64 12.57
C TYR A 140 -7.94 1.35 13.35
N ASN A 141 -7.00 0.41 13.23
CA ASN A 141 -6.96 -0.84 13.95
C ASN A 141 -6.12 -0.67 15.22
N THR A 142 -6.80 -0.57 16.37
CA THR A 142 -6.18 -0.34 17.69
C THR A 142 -5.31 -1.50 18.17
N THR A 143 -5.61 -2.73 17.75
CA THR A 143 -4.84 -3.93 18.14
C THR A 143 -3.41 -3.89 17.60
N PHE A 144 -3.24 -3.40 16.38
CA PHE A 144 -1.94 -3.34 15.71
C PHE A 144 -1.36 -1.94 15.62
N ASP A 145 -2.11 -0.92 16.06
CA ASP A 145 -1.77 0.50 15.94
C ASP A 145 -1.41 0.86 14.49
N ARG A 146 -2.36 0.63 13.58
CA ARG A 146 -2.19 0.90 12.14
C ARG A 146 -3.51 1.32 11.47
N TYR A 147 -3.40 2.04 10.37
CA TYR A 147 -4.51 2.39 9.49
C TYR A 147 -4.62 1.38 8.36
N GLU A 148 -5.85 1.03 8.01
CA GLU A 148 -6.17 0.05 6.97
C GLU A 148 -7.16 0.66 5.97
N CYS A 149 -6.89 0.52 4.68
CA CYS A 149 -7.82 0.93 3.63
C CYS A 149 -7.72 0.01 2.42
N SER A 150 -8.72 0.10 1.54
CA SER A 150 -8.74 -0.64 0.28
C SER A 150 -8.99 0.28 -0.89
N CYS A 151 -8.34 0.02 -2.01
CA CYS A 151 -8.58 0.72 -3.27
C CYS A 151 -8.91 -0.30 -4.37
N ASN A 152 -9.82 0.05 -5.28
CA ASN A 152 -10.37 -0.85 -6.30
C ASN A 152 -9.81 -0.67 -7.72
N HIS A 153 -8.65 -0.04 -7.83
CA HIS A 153 -7.95 0.22 -9.09
C HIS A 153 -6.45 -0.12 -8.93
N SER A 154 -5.68 -0.02 -10.02
CA SER A 154 -4.21 -0.04 -10.00
C SER A 154 -3.67 1.38 -9.87
#